data_AF-A0A6B2GA06-F1
#
_entry.id   AF-A0A6B2GA06-F1
#
_cell.length_a   1.000
_cell.length_b   1.000
_cell.length_c   1.000
_cell.angle_alpha   90.00
_cell.angle_beta   90.00
_cell.angle_gamma   90.00
#
_symmetry.space_group_name_H-M   'P 1'
#
loop_
_entity.id
_entity.type
_entity.pdbx_description
1 polymer ?
#
loop_
_entity_poly.entity_id
_entity_poly.type
_entity_poly.pdbx_seq_one_letter_code
_entity_poly.pdbx_strand_id
1 'polypeptide(L)'
;NEDYLTQVLPYLKTDPGSIDNLSHLIQPPQNNKELVGTNSVFMFNIEEHNYTELHIVWEAEQDIRDQNLWWRYHDLWLLLGVSIHGYNQFSEIFADPRFQLLHLAFENSKEDKLGFARRRLDLLEQALLIEDIVKRMVDQKVYLRTESNIIKMKNKIFELNTLLEAGTSISENYNSGKRLVTPVLKDLLNYCQLLCNEN
;
A
#
# COMPACT_ATOMS: atom_id res chain seq x y z
N ASN A 1 -15.79 35.05 -7.77
CA ASN A 1 -15.66 33.58 -7.78
C ASN A 1 -15.66 33.13 -9.21
N GLU A 2 -14.50 33.15 -9.85
CA GLU A 2 -14.34 32.55 -11.17
C GLU A 2 -14.37 31.03 -11.03
N ASP A 3 -15.15 30.39 -11.88
CA ASP A 3 -15.34 28.95 -11.93
C ASP A 3 -13.98 28.24 -12.10
N TYR A 4 -13.73 27.19 -11.30
CA TYR A 4 -12.45 26.50 -11.22
C TYR A 4 -11.96 26.00 -12.60
N LEU A 5 -12.87 25.56 -13.48
CA LEU A 5 -12.55 25.17 -14.86
C LEU A 5 -11.93 26.32 -15.65
N THR A 6 -12.38 27.54 -15.41
CA THR A 6 -11.87 28.73 -16.11
C THR A 6 -10.41 29.00 -15.74
N GLN A 7 -10.03 28.71 -14.49
CA GLN A 7 -8.67 28.91 -13.99
C GLN A 7 -7.70 27.81 -14.45
N VAL A 8 -8.20 26.58 -14.63
CA VAL A 8 -7.38 25.42 -15.00
C VAL A 8 -7.32 25.21 -16.53
N LEU A 9 -8.28 25.76 -17.28
CA LEU A 9 -8.38 25.66 -18.75
C LEU A 9 -7.06 25.92 -19.50
N PRO A 10 -6.25 26.94 -19.15
CA PRO A 10 -4.99 27.22 -19.84
C PRO A 10 -3.92 26.12 -19.70
N TYR A 11 -4.08 25.22 -18.72
CA TYR A 11 -3.11 24.19 -18.36
C TYR A 11 -3.54 22.79 -18.83
N LEU A 12 -4.80 22.62 -19.22
CA LEU A 12 -5.29 21.41 -19.87
C LEU A 12 -4.84 21.46 -21.33
N LYS A 13 -3.80 20.69 -21.69
CA LYS A 13 -3.41 20.53 -23.10
C LYS A 13 -4.57 19.86 -23.84
N THR A 14 -5.26 20.59 -24.70
CA THR A 14 -6.11 20.00 -25.74
C THR A 14 -5.18 19.45 -26.81
N ASP A 15 -4.79 18.19 -26.68
CA ASP A 15 -4.02 17.53 -27.73
C ASP A 15 -5.00 17.11 -28.85
N PRO A 16 -5.05 17.83 -29.99
CA PRO A 16 -6.14 17.65 -30.97
C PRO A 16 -6.09 16.28 -31.68
N GLY A 17 -5.01 15.52 -31.47
CA GLY A 17 -4.79 14.19 -32.04
C GLY A 17 -4.72 13.05 -31.02
N SER A 18 -4.98 13.31 -29.73
CA SER A 18 -4.97 12.23 -28.74
C SER A 18 -6.25 11.40 -28.84
N ILE A 19 -6.08 10.11 -29.14
CA ILE A 19 -7.15 9.08 -29.13
C ILE A 19 -7.43 8.63 -27.68
N ASP A 20 -6.76 9.24 -26.70
CA ASP A 20 -6.85 8.85 -25.30
C ASP A 20 -8.16 9.36 -24.68
N ASN A 21 -9.21 8.54 -24.85
CA ASN A 21 -10.53 8.74 -24.28
C ASN A 21 -10.55 8.78 -22.74
N LEU A 22 -9.41 8.66 -22.05
CA LEU A 22 -9.31 8.73 -20.59
C LEU A 22 -8.71 10.05 -20.10
N SER A 23 -7.98 10.78 -20.94
CA SER A 23 -7.30 12.02 -20.56
C SER A 23 -8.25 13.14 -20.09
N HIS A 24 -9.47 13.21 -20.65
CA HIS A 24 -10.51 14.15 -20.23
C HIS A 24 -11.25 13.74 -18.94
N LEU A 25 -11.13 12.49 -18.51
CA LEU A 25 -11.67 11.98 -17.24
C LEU A 25 -10.75 12.27 -16.04
N ILE A 26 -9.51 12.69 -16.31
CA ILE A 26 -8.56 13.21 -15.31
C ILE A 26 -8.63 14.75 -15.27
N GLN A 27 -9.76 15.34 -15.68
CA GLN A 27 -10.01 16.74 -15.31
C GLN A 27 -10.35 16.80 -13.82
N PRO A 28 -9.78 17.75 -13.08
CA PRO A 28 -10.10 17.88 -11.67
C PRO A 28 -11.58 18.20 -11.50
N PRO A 29 -12.30 17.46 -10.64
CA PRO A 29 -13.68 17.76 -10.32
C PRO A 29 -13.76 19.15 -9.71
N GLN A 30 -14.77 19.92 -10.11
CA GLN A 30 -14.88 21.33 -9.73
C GLN A 30 -15.44 21.55 -8.33
N ASN A 31 -16.10 20.53 -7.80
CA ASN A 31 -16.81 20.59 -6.54
C ASN A 31 -16.94 19.18 -5.94
N ASN A 32 -17.30 19.11 -4.67
CA ASN A 32 -17.46 17.84 -3.95
C ASN A 32 -18.49 16.89 -4.58
N LYS A 33 -19.51 17.41 -5.31
CA LYS A 33 -20.49 16.54 -6.00
C LYS A 33 -19.89 15.84 -7.21
N GLU A 34 -19.06 16.54 -7.97
CA GLU A 34 -18.32 15.96 -9.08
C GLU A 34 -17.22 15.03 -8.59
N LEU A 35 -16.56 15.33 -7.46
CA LEU A 35 -15.56 14.45 -6.86
C LEU A 35 -16.14 13.07 -6.52
N VAL A 36 -17.36 13.04 -5.96
CA VAL A 36 -18.11 11.79 -5.70
C VAL A 36 -18.36 11.02 -6.99
N GLY A 37 -18.70 11.73 -8.07
CA GLY A 37 -18.89 11.14 -9.40
C GLY A 37 -17.59 10.60 -10.01
N THR A 38 -16.49 11.36 -9.95
CA THR A 38 -15.20 10.98 -10.53
C THR A 38 -14.60 9.77 -9.84
N ASN A 39 -14.75 9.65 -8.51
CA ASN A 39 -14.30 8.47 -7.77
C ASN A 39 -15.00 7.16 -8.19
N SER A 40 -16.20 7.23 -8.80
CA SER A 40 -16.88 6.04 -9.31
C SER A 40 -16.40 5.61 -10.70
N VAL A 41 -15.67 6.49 -11.42
CA VAL A 41 -15.19 6.25 -12.79
C VAL A 41 -13.67 6.05 -12.83
N PHE A 42 -12.92 6.73 -11.97
CA PHE A 42 -11.47 6.61 -11.85
C PHE A 42 -11.07 6.42 -10.39
N MET A 43 -10.33 5.35 -10.12
CA MET A 43 -9.79 5.06 -8.80
C MET A 43 -8.26 5.03 -8.88
N PHE A 44 -7.64 6.08 -8.34
CA PHE A 44 -6.21 6.10 -8.12
C PHE A 44 -5.81 4.93 -7.19
N ASN A 45 -4.75 4.21 -7.56
CA ASN A 45 -4.26 3.06 -6.80
C ASN A 45 -2.72 3.03 -6.79
N ILE A 46 -2.15 2.50 -5.71
CA ILE A 46 -0.72 2.19 -5.56
C ILE A 46 -0.66 0.74 -5.10
N GLU A 47 0.10 -0.13 -5.76
CA GLU A 47 0.17 -1.57 -5.48
C GLU A 47 1.23 -1.90 -4.41
N GLU A 48 0.95 -1.50 -3.18
CA GLU A 48 1.85 -1.67 -2.03
C GLU A 48 1.58 -2.93 -1.19
N HIS A 49 0.60 -3.77 -1.56
CA HIS A 49 0.36 -5.10 -0.99
C HIS A 49 0.25 -5.17 0.55
N ASN A 50 -0.35 -4.14 1.18
CA ASN A 50 -0.49 -4.01 2.64
C ASN A 50 0.83 -3.98 3.43
N TYR A 51 1.92 -3.52 2.82
CA TYR A 51 3.18 -3.28 3.53
C TYR A 51 3.21 -1.94 4.27
N THR A 52 2.26 -1.04 4.01
CA THR A 52 2.03 0.25 4.67
C THR A 52 0.55 0.37 5.09
N GLU A 53 0.21 1.49 5.72
CA GLU A 53 -1.15 1.77 6.18
C GLU A 53 -2.02 2.44 5.10
N LEU A 54 -1.50 2.69 3.88
CA LEU A 54 -2.19 3.51 2.88
C LEU A 54 -3.57 2.94 2.50
N HIS A 55 -3.68 1.64 2.24
CA HIS A 55 -4.97 1.04 1.89
C HIS A 55 -5.98 1.05 3.03
N ILE A 56 -5.50 0.87 4.27
CA ILE A 56 -6.34 0.94 5.48
C ILE A 56 -6.89 2.36 5.65
N VAL A 57 -6.03 3.37 5.46
CA VAL A 57 -6.43 4.77 5.51
C VAL A 57 -7.44 5.08 4.41
N TRP A 58 -7.22 4.60 3.17
CA TRP A 58 -8.16 4.78 2.08
C TRP A 58 -9.52 4.11 2.32
N GLU A 59 -9.56 2.91 2.91
CA GLU A 59 -10.80 2.21 3.24
C GLU A 59 -11.56 2.98 4.34
N ALA A 60 -10.87 3.37 5.41
CA ALA A 60 -11.46 4.17 6.48
C ALA A 60 -12.01 5.52 5.97
N GLU A 61 -11.30 6.16 5.03
CA GLU A 61 -11.74 7.40 4.41
C GLU A 61 -12.96 7.20 3.48
N GLN A 62 -13.07 6.06 2.79
CA GLN A 62 -14.21 5.77 1.93
C GLN A 62 -15.52 5.55 2.69
N ASP A 63 -15.46 5.01 3.90
CA ASP A 63 -16.63 4.75 4.74
C ASP A 63 -17.23 6.03 5.35
N ILE A 64 -16.43 7.09 5.47
CA ILE A 64 -16.87 8.39 5.99
C ILE A 64 -17.47 9.22 4.85
N ARG A 65 -18.81 9.27 4.79
CA ARG A 65 -19.56 9.98 3.74
C ARG A 65 -19.69 11.50 3.94
N ASP A 66 -18.72 12.12 4.61
CA ASP A 66 -18.71 13.57 4.85
C ASP A 66 -18.02 14.33 3.72
N GLN A 67 -18.57 15.51 3.40
CA GLN A 67 -18.16 16.32 2.25
C GLN A 67 -16.76 16.96 2.37
N ASN A 68 -16.07 16.80 3.51
CA ASN A 68 -14.81 17.49 3.80
C ASN A 68 -13.65 16.51 4.02
N LEU A 69 -13.68 15.36 3.35
CA LEU A 69 -12.71 14.30 3.59
C LEU A 69 -11.66 14.24 2.48
N TRP A 70 -10.41 14.02 2.88
CA TRP A 70 -9.32 13.73 1.95
C TRP A 70 -9.53 12.35 1.32
N TRP A 71 -9.37 12.25 0.00
CA TRP A 71 -9.72 11.06 -0.79
C TRP A 71 -8.54 10.64 -1.65
N ARG A 72 -8.57 9.41 -2.20
CA ARG A 72 -7.53 8.90 -3.12
C ARG A 72 -7.22 9.85 -4.28
N TYR A 73 -8.25 10.54 -4.78
CA TYR A 73 -8.07 11.53 -5.84
C TYR A 73 -7.26 12.75 -5.39
N HIS A 74 -7.39 13.17 -4.13
CA HIS A 74 -6.54 14.22 -3.55
C HIS A 74 -5.08 13.77 -3.42
N ASP A 75 -4.82 12.48 -3.18
CA ASP A 75 -3.44 11.94 -3.19
C ASP A 75 -2.78 12.05 -4.56
N LEU A 76 -3.50 11.71 -5.63
CA LEU A 76 -3.01 11.90 -6.99
C LEU A 76 -2.66 13.37 -7.26
N TRP A 77 -3.53 14.30 -6.88
CA TRP A 77 -3.29 15.73 -7.05
C TRP A 77 -2.15 16.26 -6.18
N LEU A 78 -1.99 15.74 -4.96
CA LEU A 78 -0.86 16.08 -4.11
C LEU A 78 0.47 15.63 -4.74
N LEU A 79 0.53 14.39 -5.25
CA LEU A 79 1.71 13.86 -5.94
C LEU A 79 2.04 14.66 -7.22
N LEU A 80 1.01 15.05 -7.98
CA LEU A 80 1.19 15.93 -9.14
C LEU A 80 1.76 17.30 -8.72
N GLY A 81 1.25 17.87 -7.63
CA GLY A 81 1.77 19.11 -7.05
C GLY A 81 3.24 19.01 -6.69
N VAL A 82 3.63 17.93 -6.01
CA VAL A 82 5.03 17.66 -5.65
C VAL A 82 5.90 17.50 -6.90
N SER A 83 5.41 16.83 -7.94
CA SER A 83 6.13 16.65 -9.21
C SER A 83 6.39 17.99 -9.94
N ILE A 84 5.44 18.93 -9.89
CA ILE A 84 5.53 20.21 -10.58
C ILE A 84 6.31 21.26 -9.78
N HIS A 85 6.02 21.40 -8.48
CA HIS A 85 6.58 22.46 -7.64
C HIS A 85 7.84 22.02 -6.89
N GLY A 86 8.07 20.71 -6.78
CA GLY A 86 9.21 20.13 -6.08
C GLY A 86 8.85 19.62 -4.69
N TYR A 87 9.75 18.78 -4.17
CA TYR A 87 9.60 18.17 -2.86
C TYR A 87 9.58 19.20 -1.72
N ASN A 88 8.72 18.99 -0.73
CA ASN A 88 8.50 19.90 0.41
C ASN A 88 8.02 21.32 0.08
N GLN A 89 7.62 21.62 -1.16
CA GLN A 89 7.10 22.94 -1.56
C GLN A 89 5.58 23.06 -1.38
N PHE A 90 5.05 22.58 -0.25
CA PHE A 90 3.60 22.53 -0.01
C PHE A 90 2.93 23.91 -0.08
N SER A 91 3.58 24.95 0.44
CA SER A 91 3.05 26.32 0.37
C SER A 91 2.85 26.79 -1.07
N GLU A 92 3.77 26.45 -1.97
CA GLU A 92 3.67 26.79 -3.39
C GLU A 92 2.59 25.97 -4.09
N ILE A 93 2.47 24.68 -3.74
CA ILE A 93 1.40 23.81 -4.25
C ILE A 93 0.03 24.37 -3.86
N PHE A 94 -0.16 24.78 -2.61
CA PHE A 94 -1.41 25.40 -2.17
C PHE A 94 -1.57 26.86 -2.67
N ALA A 95 -0.51 27.56 -3.02
CA ALA A 95 -0.64 28.87 -3.65
C ALA A 95 -1.10 28.77 -5.12
N ASP A 96 -0.91 27.61 -5.76
CA ASP A 96 -1.21 27.41 -7.17
C ASP A 96 -2.72 27.15 -7.41
N PRO A 97 -3.40 27.99 -8.23
CA PRO A 97 -4.83 27.84 -8.52
C PRO A 97 -5.21 26.48 -9.12
N ARG A 98 -4.28 25.80 -9.81
CA ARG A 98 -4.53 24.48 -10.39
C ARG A 98 -4.85 23.44 -9.32
N PHE A 99 -4.25 23.57 -8.14
CA PHE A 99 -4.42 22.66 -7.01
C PHE A 99 -5.47 23.15 -6.01
N GLN A 100 -6.38 24.04 -6.43
CA GLN A 100 -7.47 24.52 -5.57
C GLN A 100 -8.33 23.38 -5.02
N LEU A 101 -8.42 22.25 -5.72
CA LEU A 101 -9.07 21.03 -5.23
C LEU A 101 -8.56 20.59 -3.86
N LEU A 102 -7.25 20.68 -3.61
CA LEU A 102 -6.66 20.33 -2.32
C LEU A 102 -7.17 21.23 -1.18
N HIS A 103 -7.65 22.44 -1.47
CA HIS A 103 -8.23 23.33 -0.47
C HIS A 103 -9.62 22.90 -0.02
N LEU A 104 -10.40 22.28 -0.92
CA LEU A 104 -11.78 21.86 -0.65
C LEU A 104 -11.82 20.86 0.52
N ALA A 105 -10.83 19.97 0.61
CA ALA A 105 -10.67 19.02 1.70
C ALA A 105 -10.48 19.69 3.09
N PHE A 106 -10.15 20.99 3.15
CA PHE A 106 -9.90 21.70 4.39
C PHE A 106 -10.87 22.87 4.66
N GLU A 107 -11.88 23.10 3.82
CA GLU A 107 -12.79 24.26 3.98
C GLU A 107 -13.47 24.31 5.36
N ASN A 108 -13.75 23.15 5.95
CA ASN A 108 -14.38 23.02 7.27
C ASN A 108 -13.48 22.38 8.33
N SER A 109 -12.18 22.18 8.03
CA SER A 109 -11.22 21.56 8.95
C SER A 109 -10.41 22.62 9.69
N LYS A 110 -10.10 22.37 10.97
CA LYS A 110 -9.13 23.17 11.74
C LYS A 110 -7.70 22.65 11.62
N GLU A 111 -7.50 21.60 10.83
CA GLU A 111 -6.20 20.98 10.65
C GLU A 111 -5.23 21.89 9.90
N ASP A 112 -3.96 21.87 10.30
CA ASP A 112 -2.89 22.54 9.56
C ASP A 112 -2.66 21.82 8.22
N LYS A 113 -3.02 22.50 7.13
CA LYS A 113 -2.96 21.95 5.76
C LYS A 113 -1.54 21.53 5.38
N LEU A 114 -0.53 22.29 5.80
CA LEU A 114 0.87 22.00 5.46
C LEU A 114 1.37 20.79 6.25
N GLY A 115 1.04 20.72 7.54
CA GLY A 115 1.33 19.58 8.39
C GLY A 115 0.64 18.30 7.90
N PHE A 116 -0.64 18.38 7.51
CA PHE A 116 -1.37 17.27 6.92
C PHE A 116 -0.71 16.80 5.62
N ALA A 117 -0.45 17.71 4.67
CA ALA A 117 0.12 17.37 3.37
C ALA A 117 1.49 16.69 3.50
N ARG A 118 2.32 17.14 4.46
CA ARG A 118 3.59 16.49 4.77
C ARG A 118 3.39 15.05 5.24
N ARG A 119 2.56 14.83 6.27
CA ARG A 119 2.29 13.48 6.79
C ARG A 119 1.68 12.56 5.73
N ARG A 120 0.78 13.11 4.90
CA ARG A 120 0.16 12.36 3.81
C ARG A 120 1.18 11.98 2.75
N LEU A 121 2.08 12.89 2.38
CA LEU A 121 3.17 12.61 1.46
C LEU A 121 4.11 11.53 2.02
N ASP A 122 4.49 11.59 3.30
CA ASP A 122 5.36 10.59 3.92
C ASP A 122 4.78 9.16 3.76
N LEU A 123 3.46 9.00 3.93
CA LEU A 123 2.76 7.72 3.73
C LEU A 123 2.75 7.29 2.26
N LEU A 124 2.44 8.23 1.34
CA LEU A 124 2.44 7.95 -0.10
C LEU A 124 3.83 7.57 -0.62
N GLU A 125 4.88 8.23 -0.14
CA GLU A 125 6.26 7.92 -0.50
C GLU A 125 6.66 6.51 -0.07
N GLN A 126 6.26 6.09 1.13
CA GLN A 126 6.48 4.72 1.60
C GLN A 126 5.77 3.72 0.70
N ALA A 127 4.49 3.95 0.36
CA ALA A 127 3.73 3.06 -0.50
C ALA A 127 4.30 2.98 -1.93
N LEU A 128 4.68 4.11 -2.52
CA LEU A 128 5.31 4.16 -3.85
C LEU A 128 6.66 3.45 -3.86
N LEU A 129 7.45 3.61 -2.80
CA LEU A 129 8.73 2.92 -2.65
C LEU A 129 8.53 1.41 -2.59
N ILE A 130 7.53 0.92 -1.86
CA ILE A 130 7.20 -0.51 -1.84
C ILE A 130 6.76 -1.00 -3.22
N GLU A 131 5.83 -0.31 -3.88
CA GLU A 131 5.35 -0.67 -5.21
C GLU A 131 6.51 -0.83 -6.20
N ASP A 132 7.41 0.15 -6.23
CA ASP A 132 8.58 0.13 -7.12
C ASP A 132 9.56 -0.99 -6.77
N ILE A 133 9.76 -1.29 -5.49
CA ILE A 133 10.59 -2.44 -5.08
C ILE A 133 9.93 -3.75 -5.51
N VAL A 134 8.62 -3.94 -5.29
CA VAL A 134 7.89 -5.13 -5.71
C VAL A 134 8.00 -5.30 -7.23
N LYS A 135 7.80 -4.22 -7.99
CA LYS A 135 7.95 -4.21 -9.45
C LYS A 135 9.36 -4.61 -9.88
N ARG A 136 10.41 -4.02 -9.29
CA ARG A 136 11.81 -4.38 -9.59
C ARG A 136 12.13 -5.83 -9.22
N MET A 137 11.60 -6.34 -8.11
CA MET A 137 11.73 -7.74 -7.74
C MET A 137 11.05 -8.66 -8.78
N VAL A 138 9.90 -8.23 -9.32
CA VAL A 138 9.18 -8.91 -10.40
C VAL A 138 10.01 -8.93 -11.70
N ASP A 139 10.56 -7.79 -12.10
CA ASP A 139 11.34 -7.71 -13.33
C ASP A 139 12.65 -8.53 -13.24
N GLN A 140 13.28 -8.55 -12.07
CA GLN A 140 14.52 -9.29 -11.82
C GLN A 140 14.31 -10.80 -11.60
N LYS A 141 13.07 -11.30 -11.68
CA LYS A 141 12.72 -12.70 -11.37
C LYS A 141 13.18 -13.13 -9.97
N VAL A 142 13.26 -12.19 -9.01
CA VAL A 142 13.80 -12.47 -7.66
C VAL A 142 12.90 -13.46 -6.93
N TYR A 143 11.58 -13.37 -7.09
CA TYR A 143 10.58 -14.34 -6.62
C TYR A 143 10.79 -15.75 -7.18
N LEU A 144 11.39 -15.91 -8.36
CA LEU A 144 11.81 -17.22 -8.91
C LEU A 144 13.18 -17.65 -8.38
N ARG A 145 14.05 -16.72 -7.98
CA ARG A 145 15.28 -17.01 -7.22
C ARG A 145 15.01 -17.33 -5.75
N THR A 146 13.79 -17.11 -5.25
CA THR A 146 13.31 -17.49 -3.91
C THR A 146 13.13 -19.01 -3.74
N GLU A 147 13.39 -19.80 -4.77
CA GLU A 147 13.88 -21.19 -4.63
C GLU A 147 15.33 -21.28 -4.11
N SER A 148 15.86 -20.18 -3.58
CA SER A 148 17.14 -20.11 -2.89
C SER A 148 17.24 -21.22 -1.85
N ASN A 149 18.35 -21.96 -1.90
CA ASN A 149 18.68 -22.98 -0.91
C ASN A 149 18.57 -22.46 0.53
N ILE A 150 18.75 -21.15 0.76
CA ILE A 150 18.62 -20.51 2.07
C ILE A 150 17.15 -20.51 2.55
N ILE A 151 16.18 -20.31 1.66
CA ILE A 151 14.76 -20.28 2.03
C ILE A 151 14.24 -21.71 2.19
N LYS A 152 14.66 -22.64 1.31
CA LYS A 152 14.43 -24.08 1.50
C LYS A 152 15.01 -24.54 2.85
N MET A 153 16.22 -24.10 3.19
CA MET A 153 16.86 -24.39 4.47
C MET A 153 16.15 -23.70 5.65
N LYS A 154 15.71 -22.45 5.50
CA LYS A 154 14.94 -21.72 6.53
C LYS A 154 13.62 -22.43 6.85
N ASN A 155 12.89 -22.86 5.83
CA ASN A 155 11.65 -23.62 6.01
C ASN A 155 11.91 -24.97 6.67
N LYS A 156 12.95 -25.70 6.23
CA LYS A 156 13.39 -26.94 6.90
C LYS A 156 13.77 -26.73 8.37
N ILE A 157 14.53 -25.67 8.69
CA ILE A 157 14.91 -25.32 10.07
C ILE A 157 13.67 -24.97 10.91
N PHE A 158 12.71 -24.24 10.32
CA PHE A 158 11.45 -23.91 10.99
C PHE A 158 10.65 -25.17 11.31
N GLU A 159 10.45 -26.08 10.34
CA GLU A 159 9.78 -27.37 10.56
C GLU A 159 10.49 -28.20 11.65
N LEU A 160 11.83 -28.25 11.64
CA LEU A 160 12.61 -28.93 12.68
C LEU A 160 12.41 -28.30 14.06
N ASN A 161 12.36 -26.97 14.18
CA ASN A 161 12.11 -26.28 15.44
C ASN A 161 10.69 -26.60 15.96
N THR A 162 9.67 -26.58 15.11
CA THR A 162 8.30 -26.95 15.50
C THR A 162 8.22 -28.41 15.97
N LEU A 163 8.92 -29.33 15.30
CA LEU A 163 9.01 -30.73 15.73
C LEU A 163 9.74 -30.89 17.06
N LEU A 164 10.83 -30.14 17.26
CA LEU A 164 11.58 -30.14 18.52
C LEU A 164 10.71 -29.64 19.67
N GLU A 165 9.98 -28.54 19.47
CA GLU A 165 9.03 -28.01 20.46
C GLU A 165 7.97 -29.05 20.81
N ALA A 166 7.35 -29.69 19.80
CA ALA A 166 6.39 -30.77 20.04
C ALA A 166 7.01 -31.95 20.81
N GLY A 167 8.23 -32.36 20.46
CA GLY A 167 8.97 -33.41 21.16
C GLY A 167 9.31 -33.04 22.60
N THR A 168 9.72 -31.79 22.87
CA THR A 168 9.97 -31.29 24.23
C THR A 168 8.70 -31.27 25.05
N SER A 169 7.57 -30.78 24.52
CA SER A 169 6.28 -30.84 25.21
C SER A 169 5.85 -32.28 25.50
N ILE A 170 6.07 -33.22 24.58
CA ILE A 170 5.79 -34.65 24.81
C ILE A 170 6.71 -35.22 25.91
N SER A 171 7.99 -34.85 25.92
CA SER A 171 8.97 -35.27 26.93
C SER A 171 8.68 -34.68 28.31
N GLU A 172 8.23 -33.44 28.41
CA GLU A 172 7.78 -32.85 29.67
C GLU A 172 6.57 -33.59 30.22
N ASN A 173 5.63 -33.96 29.34
CA ASN A 173 4.46 -34.77 29.66
C ASN A 173 4.78 -36.27 29.85
N TYR A 174 6.00 -36.73 29.52
CA TYR A 174 6.45 -38.12 29.68
C TYR A 174 6.67 -38.48 31.15
N ASN A 175 7.06 -37.51 31.98
CA ASN A 175 7.20 -37.69 33.43
C ASN A 175 5.88 -38.06 34.14
N SER A 176 4.75 -38.05 33.42
CA SER A 176 3.43 -38.44 33.91
C SER A 176 3.08 -39.94 33.75
N GLY A 177 4.01 -40.79 33.29
CA GLY A 177 3.85 -42.26 33.32
C GLY A 177 2.88 -42.88 32.28
N LYS A 178 2.53 -42.17 31.21
CA LYS A 178 1.60 -42.66 30.19
C LYS A 178 2.29 -43.54 29.13
N ARG A 179 1.98 -44.84 29.14
CA ARG A 179 2.55 -45.94 28.31
C ARG A 179 2.37 -45.81 26.78
N LEU A 180 1.67 -44.78 26.29
CA LEU A 180 1.35 -44.54 24.87
C LEU A 180 2.30 -43.53 24.18
N VAL A 181 3.27 -42.98 24.91
CA VAL A 181 4.16 -41.91 24.41
C VAL A 181 5.38 -42.46 23.64
N THR A 182 5.81 -43.68 23.98
CA THR A 182 6.99 -44.34 23.39
C THR A 182 6.88 -44.65 21.88
N PRO A 183 5.72 -45.07 21.35
CA PRO A 183 5.53 -45.24 19.90
C PRO A 183 5.64 -43.91 19.16
N VAL A 184 4.98 -42.86 19.68
CA VAL A 184 4.94 -41.53 19.07
C VAL A 184 6.34 -40.89 19.01
N LEU A 185 7.14 -41.05 20.07
CA LEU A 185 8.53 -40.62 20.08
C LEU A 185 9.40 -41.37 19.07
N LYS A 186 9.18 -42.68 18.90
CA LYS A 186 9.89 -43.47 17.90
C LYS A 186 9.53 -43.06 16.48
N ASP A 187 8.25 -42.77 16.23
CA ASP A 187 7.77 -42.33 14.91
C ASP A 187 8.29 -40.93 14.58
N LEU A 188 8.32 -40.02 15.55
CA LEU A 188 8.97 -38.70 15.42
C LEU A 188 10.46 -38.82 15.10
N LEU A 189 11.18 -39.69 15.80
CA LEU A 189 12.61 -39.89 15.58
C LEU A 189 12.88 -40.46 14.18
N ASN A 190 12.08 -41.43 13.74
CA ASN A 190 12.16 -41.99 12.39
C ASN A 190 11.87 -40.94 11.32
N TYR A 191 10.89 -40.07 11.53
CA TYR A 191 10.55 -39.00 10.59
C TYR A 191 11.68 -37.97 10.47
N CYS A 192 12.27 -37.54 11.59
CA CYS A 192 13.46 -36.70 11.59
C CYS A 192 14.63 -37.36 10.85
N GLN A 193 14.80 -38.68 11.00
CA GLN A 193 15.87 -39.43 10.35
C GLN A 193 15.65 -39.54 8.83
N LEU A 194 14.39 -39.68 8.38
CA LEU A 194 14.03 -39.62 6.95
C LEU A 194 14.32 -38.24 6.34
N LEU A 195 13.92 -37.17 7.02
CA LEU A 195 14.18 -35.78 6.58
C LEU A 195 15.67 -35.47 6.43
N CYS A 196 16.53 -36.07 7.26
CA CYS A 196 17.99 -35.92 7.19
C CYS A 196 18.62 -36.76 6.07
N ASN A 197 18.01 -37.89 5.70
CA ASN A 197 18.55 -38.84 4.72
C ASN A 197 18.06 -38.61 3.28
N GLU A 198 17.01 -37.81 3.08
CA GLU A 198 16.64 -37.30 1.75
C GLU A 198 17.59 -36.15 1.32
N ASN A 199 18.80 -36.54 0.95
CA ASN A 199 19.76 -35.77 0.15
C ASN A 199 20.23 -36.64 -1.03
#